data_AF-A0AAD0EDR5-F1
#
_entry.id   AF-A0AAD0EDR5-F1
#
_cell.length_a   1.000
_cell.length_b   1.000
_cell.length_c   1.000
_cell.angle_alpha   90.00
_cell.angle_beta   90.00
_cell.angle_gamma   90.00
#
_symmetry.space_group_name_H-M   'P 1'
#
loop_
_entity.id
_entity.type
_entity.pdbx_description
1 polymer ?
#
loop_
_entity_poly.entity_id
_entity_poly.type
_entity_poly.pdbx_seq_one_letter_code
_entity_poly.pdbx_strand_id
1 'polypeptide(L)'
;MSKRKHHAPELKAKVALEALKGEETAVELASRFGVHPAMIHQWKRALLKGASGVLKRGGRKKPEIDEEQVKELQAKIGELVVANSFWERKLKPWSGK
;
A
#
# COMPACT_ATOMS: atom_id res chain seq x y z
N MET A 1 -9.98 -5.58 -20.75
CA MET A 1 -8.75 -5.48 -19.94
C MET A 1 -8.83 -6.47 -18.79
N SER A 2 -7.91 -7.43 -18.70
CA SER A 2 -7.98 -8.51 -17.69
C SER A 2 -7.69 -7.99 -16.29
N LYS A 3 -8.62 -8.22 -15.36
CA LYS A 3 -8.54 -7.77 -13.96
C LYS A 3 -7.39 -8.53 -13.29
N ARG A 4 -6.31 -7.83 -12.93
CA ARG A 4 -5.16 -8.45 -12.21
C ARG A 4 -5.69 -9.11 -10.94
N LYS A 5 -5.45 -10.41 -10.78
CA LYS A 5 -5.79 -11.12 -9.55
C LYS A 5 -4.86 -10.62 -8.44
N HIS A 6 -5.43 -9.95 -7.44
CA HIS A 6 -4.70 -9.51 -6.26
C HIS A 6 -4.60 -10.68 -5.29
N HIS A 7 -3.39 -11.23 -5.10
CA HIS A 7 -3.13 -12.24 -4.08
C HIS A 7 -2.96 -11.58 -2.70
N ALA A 8 -3.55 -12.20 -1.67
CA ALA A 8 -3.40 -11.79 -0.28
C ALA A 8 -1.91 -11.74 0.12
N PRO A 9 -1.49 -10.74 0.91
CA PRO A 9 -0.09 -10.58 1.33
C PRO A 9 0.44 -11.80 2.10
N GLU A 10 -0.42 -12.45 2.89
CA GLU A 10 -0.12 -13.68 3.62
C GLU A 10 0.24 -14.84 2.69
N LEU A 11 -0.55 -15.02 1.62
CA LEU A 11 -0.31 -16.08 0.64
C LEU A 11 0.99 -15.85 -0.13
N LYS A 12 1.30 -14.59 -0.47
CA LYS A 12 2.59 -14.24 -1.09
C LYS A 12 3.78 -14.56 -0.18
N ALA A 13 3.66 -14.25 1.11
CA ALA A 13 4.69 -14.53 2.09
C ALA A 13 4.89 -16.03 2.28
N LYS A 14 3.80 -16.81 2.40
CA LYS A 14 3.85 -18.27 2.54
C LYS A 14 4.50 -18.94 1.33
N VAL A 15 4.05 -18.59 0.12
CA VAL A 15 4.59 -19.14 -1.13
C VAL A 15 6.06 -18.74 -1.31
N ALA A 16 6.44 -17.50 -0.96
CA ALA A 16 7.83 -17.07 -1.03
C ALA A 16 8.72 -17.81 -0.02
N LEU A 17 8.21 -18.13 1.17
CA LEU A 17 8.93 -18.92 2.18
C LEU A 17 9.12 -20.38 1.75
N GLU A 18 8.08 -21.03 1.24
CA GLU A 18 8.19 -22.40 0.71
C GLU A 18 9.14 -22.46 -0.49
N ALA A 19 9.06 -21.47 -1.39
CA ALA A 19 10.02 -21.33 -2.48
C ALA A 19 11.46 -21.01 -2.02
N LEU A 20 11.64 -20.48 -0.80
CA LEU A 20 12.95 -20.24 -0.19
C LEU A 20 13.51 -21.52 0.43
N LYS A 21 12.65 -22.31 1.10
CA LYS A 21 13.01 -23.62 1.68
C LYS A 21 13.49 -24.61 0.61
N GLY A 22 12.92 -24.54 -0.59
CA GLY A 22 13.38 -25.33 -1.73
C GLY A 22 12.96 -26.80 -1.70
N GLU A 23 12.02 -27.16 -0.83
CA GLU A 23 11.43 -28.51 -0.74
C GLU A 23 10.53 -28.85 -1.93
N GLU A 24 9.91 -27.83 -2.54
CA GLU A 24 9.04 -27.95 -3.72
C GLU A 24 9.54 -27.04 -4.84
N THR A 25 9.44 -27.52 -6.08
CA THR A 25 9.80 -26.74 -7.26
C THR A 25 8.77 -25.63 -7.50
N ALA A 26 9.16 -24.57 -8.22
CA ALA A 26 8.25 -23.48 -8.57
C ALA A 26 7.03 -23.96 -9.40
N VAL A 27 7.13 -25.12 -10.06
CA VAL A 27 6.04 -25.72 -10.85
C VAL A 27 5.05 -26.46 -9.95
N GLU A 28 5.54 -27.15 -8.92
CA GLU A 28 4.70 -27.81 -7.92
C GLU A 28 3.98 -26.79 -7.04
N LEU A 29 4.69 -25.75 -6.58
CA LEU A 29 4.09 -24.62 -5.85
C LEU A 29 3.07 -23.88 -6.71
N ALA A 30 3.33 -23.73 -8.01
CA ALA A 30 2.39 -23.12 -8.94
C ALA A 30 1.09 -23.93 -9.04
N SER A 31 1.20 -25.25 -9.07
CA SER A 31 0.05 -26.17 -9.13
C SER A 31 -0.72 -26.19 -7.81
N ARG A 32 -0.02 -26.19 -6.67
CA ARG A 32 -0.61 -26.26 -5.33
C ARG A 32 -1.35 -24.98 -4.94
N PHE A 33 -0.78 -23.81 -5.26
CA PHE A 33 -1.37 -22.52 -4.92
C PHE A 33 -2.13 -21.85 -6.06
N GLY A 34 -2.15 -22.45 -7.25
CA GLY A 34 -2.78 -21.87 -8.45
C GLY A 34 -2.14 -20.56 -8.91
N VAL A 35 -0.82 -20.43 -8.73
CA VAL A 35 -0.05 -19.20 -9.01
C VAL A 35 0.92 -19.46 -10.16
N HIS A 36 1.12 -18.49 -11.05
CA HIS A 36 2.08 -18.66 -12.15
C HIS A 36 3.54 -18.74 -11.62
N PRO A 37 4.40 -19.67 -12.10
CA PRO A 37 5.77 -19.84 -11.60
C PRO A 37 6.61 -18.55 -11.58
N ALA A 38 6.45 -17.70 -12.59
CA ALA A 38 7.11 -16.39 -12.65
C ALA A 38 6.79 -15.48 -11.45
N MET A 39 5.55 -15.52 -10.93
CA MET A 39 5.15 -14.74 -9.74
C MET A 39 5.83 -15.28 -8.47
N ILE A 40 6.03 -16.59 -8.38
CA ILE A 40 6.71 -17.23 -7.25
C ILE A 40 8.16 -16.76 -7.16
N HIS A 41 8.86 -16.71 -8.30
CA HIS A 41 10.22 -16.15 -8.37
C HIS A 41 10.25 -14.66 -8.00
N GLN A 42 9.26 -13.88 -8.45
CA GLN A 42 9.13 -12.47 -8.10
C GLN A 42 8.93 -12.29 -6.59
N TRP A 43 8.05 -13.10 -5.97
CA TRP A 43 7.80 -13.03 -4.53
C TRP A 43 8.98 -13.51 -3.70
N LYS A 44 9.71 -14.54 -4.14
CA LYS A 44 10.97 -14.98 -3.53
C LYS A 44 12.00 -13.85 -3.50
N ARG A 45 12.19 -13.14 -4.63
CA ARG A 45 13.09 -11.96 -4.69
C ARG A 45 12.60 -10.81 -3.82
N ALA A 46 11.29 -10.54 -3.82
CA ALA A 46 10.70 -9.49 -3.00
C ALA A 46 10.86 -9.79 -1.50
N LEU A 47 10.71 -11.05 -1.10
CA LEU A 47 10.93 -11.53 0.27
C LEU A 47 12.39 -11.34 0.68
N LEU A 48 13.35 -11.78 -0.15
CA LEU A 48 14.78 -11.60 0.12
C LEU A 48 15.19 -10.12 0.24
N LYS A 49 14.70 -9.27 -0.66
CA LYS A 49 14.96 -7.83 -0.64
C LYS A 49 14.29 -7.13 0.55
N GLY A 50 13.08 -7.56 0.91
CA GLY A 50 12.30 -7.03 2.03
C GLY A 50 12.73 -7.55 3.40
N ALA A 51 13.33 -8.75 3.46
CA ALA A 51 13.72 -9.40 4.72
C ALA A 51 14.73 -8.58 5.50
N SER A 52 15.71 -7.97 4.82
CA SER A 52 16.65 -7.04 5.46
C SER A 52 15.94 -5.82 6.07
N GLY A 53 14.91 -5.31 5.39
CA GLY A 53 14.08 -4.22 5.87
C GLY A 53 13.16 -4.58 7.03
N VAL A 54 12.66 -5.83 7.08
CA VAL A 54 11.83 -6.34 8.19
C VAL A 54 12.70 -6.65 9.41
N LEU A 55 13.88 -7.26 9.23
CA LEU A 55 14.81 -7.60 10.32
C LEU A 55 15.51 -6.37 10.90
N LYS A 56 15.83 -5.35 10.07
CA LYS A 56 16.31 -4.04 10.58
C LYS A 56 15.22 -3.26 11.29
N ARG A 57 13.94 -3.61 11.10
CA ARG A 57 12.82 -2.79 11.53
C ARG A 57 11.80 -3.60 12.32
N GLY A 58 12.06 -3.74 13.61
CA GLY A 58 10.99 -3.93 14.58
C GLY A 58 9.99 -2.77 14.45
N GLY A 59 8.84 -3.04 13.85
CA GLY A 59 7.69 -2.13 13.78
C GLY A 59 7.80 -1.06 12.70
N ARG A 60 6.83 -1.09 11.77
CA ARG A 60 6.39 -0.02 10.84
C ARG A 60 7.32 1.17 10.68
N LYS A 61 7.68 1.49 9.44
CA LYS A 61 8.09 2.86 9.09
C LYS A 61 6.88 3.69 9.45
N LYS A 62 6.88 4.31 10.64
CA LYS A 62 6.18 5.58 10.85
C LYS A 62 6.54 6.34 9.57
N PRO A 63 5.57 6.77 8.74
CA PRO A 63 5.92 7.69 7.68
C PRO A 63 6.81 8.74 8.35
N GLU A 64 7.95 9.06 7.76
CA GLU A 64 8.60 10.32 8.11
C GLU A 64 7.54 11.37 7.81
N ILE A 65 6.75 11.68 8.83
CA ILE A 65 5.76 12.73 8.78
C ILE A 65 6.65 13.93 8.77
N ASP A 66 6.86 14.46 7.58
CA ASP A 66 7.52 15.73 7.41
C ASP A 66 6.61 16.77 8.08
N GLU A 67 7.01 17.18 9.28
CA GLU A 67 6.24 18.10 10.11
C GLU A 67 6.02 19.44 9.39
N GLU A 68 6.91 19.81 8.46
CA GLU A 68 6.75 20.99 7.61
C GLU A 68 5.62 20.79 6.60
N GLN A 69 5.55 19.63 5.93
CA GLN A 69 4.45 19.31 5.03
C GLN A 69 3.10 19.25 5.75
N VAL A 70 3.07 18.72 6.98
CA VAL A 70 1.84 18.71 7.78
C VAL A 70 1.39 20.13 8.12
N LYS A 71 2.31 21.02 8.50
CA LYS A 71 1.98 22.42 8.78
C LYS A 71 1.48 23.15 7.53
N GLU A 72 2.13 22.94 6.38
CA GLU A 72 1.71 23.55 5.12
C GLU A 72 0.30 23.08 4.71
N LEU A 73 0.03 21.77 4.83
CA LEU A 73 -1.27 21.21 4.54
C LEU A 73 -2.36 21.72 5.50
N GLN A 74 -2.04 21.86 6.79
CA GLN A 74 -2.96 22.43 7.78
C GLN A 74 -3.29 23.90 7.48
N ALA A 75 -2.30 24.70 7.06
CA ALA A 75 -2.51 26.09 6.65
C ALA A 75 -3.45 26.17 5.42
N LYS A 76 -3.19 25.37 4.38
CA LYS A 76 -4.07 25.27 3.19
C LYS A 76 -5.49 24.85 3.55
N ILE A 77 -5.65 23.89 4.46
CA ILE A 77 -6.99 23.48 4.95
C ILE A 77 -7.69 24.66 5.62
N GLY A 78 -6.99 25.43 6.47
CA GLY A 78 -7.53 26.63 7.10
C GLY A 78 -8.00 27.68 6.09
N GLU A 79 -7.17 28.00 5.09
CA GLU A 79 -7.52 28.92 4.01
C GLU A 79 -8.77 28.46 3.25
N LEU A 80 -8.83 27.17 2.90
CA LEU A 80 -9.97 26.58 2.19
C LEU A 80 -11.25 26.60 3.04
N VAL A 81 -11.17 26.38 4.36
CA VAL A 81 -12.32 26.46 5.27
C VAL A 81 -12.84 27.89 5.36
N VAL A 82 -11.94 28.88 5.47
CA VAL A 82 -12.33 30.30 5.48
C VAL A 82 -12.96 30.70 4.15
N ALA A 83 -12.36 30.31 3.02
CA ALA A 83 -12.91 30.55 1.70
C ALA A 83 -14.30 29.91 1.53
N ASN A 84 -14.45 28.64 1.90
CA ASN A 84 -15.73 27.94 1.81
C ASN A 84 -16.80 28.59 2.70
N SER A 85 -16.50 28.90 3.95
CA SER A 85 -17.46 29.57 4.86
C SER A 85 -17.86 30.96 4.36
N PHE A 86 -16.93 31.69 3.72
CA PHE A 86 -17.21 32.94 3.04
C PHE A 86 -18.17 32.75 1.86
N TRP A 87 -17.89 31.78 0.98
CA TRP A 87 -18.75 31.46 -0.16
C TRP A 87 -20.13 30.97 0.27
N GLU A 88 -20.23 30.08 1.24
CA GLU A 88 -21.51 29.64 1.82
C GLU A 88 -22.33 30.82 2.35
N ARG A 89 -21.69 31.75 3.07
CA ARG A 89 -22.36 32.95 3.57
C ARG A 89 -22.82 33.88 2.44
N LYS A 90 -22.06 33.98 1.35
CA LYS A 90 -22.41 34.78 0.16
C LYS A 90 -23.47 34.12 -0.71
N LEU A 91 -23.55 32.79 -0.72
CA LEU A 91 -24.50 32.01 -1.50
C LEU A 91 -25.82 31.78 -0.76
N LYS A 92 -25.85 31.84 0.58
CA LYS A 92 -27.09 31.75 1.40
C LYS A 92 -28.23 32.68 0.93
N PRO A 93 -28.00 33.95 0.56
CA PRO A 93 -29.04 34.82 0.02
C PRO A 93 -29.58 34.40 -1.36
N TRP A 94 -28.83 33.56 -2.09
CA TRP A 94 -29.16 33.11 -3.45
C TRP A 94 -29.62 31.64 -3.49
N SER A 95 -29.39 30.85 -2.45
CA SER A 95 -29.84 29.47 -2.31
C SER A 95 -31.23 29.34 -1.67
N GLY A 96 -32.04 30.41 -1.71
CA GLY A 96 -33.42 30.40 -1.24
C GLY A 96 -34.29 29.50 -2.11
N LYS A 97 -34.74 28.39 -1.54
CA LYS A 97 -36.14 27.97 -1.68
C LYS A 97 -36.96 28.72 -0.63
#